data_AF-A0A6L8G2J9-F1
#
_entry.id   AF-A0A6L8G2J9-F1
#
_cell.length_a   1.000
_cell.length_b   1.000
_cell.length_c   1.000
_cell.angle_alpha   90.00
_cell.angle_beta   90.00
_cell.angle_gamma   90.00
#
_symmetry.space_group_name_H-M   'P 1'
#
loop_
_entity.id
_entity.type
_entity.pdbx_description
1 polymer ?
#
loop_
_entity_poly.entity_id
_entity_poly.type
_entity_poly.pdbx_seq_one_letter_code
_entity_poly.pdbx_strand_id
1 'polypeptide(L)'
;NMDGETETRVISRIFENREFGFLKVTVERPLRMNFKAAPDRIARLDEQTNFANLAKSKKRKDAAAIKRETEAGRKKQDAIRTVLATLEGNGRYMDQAAFEDEMMRAFDLAEIKVYAPIKKAIFAALGERDPDAEICRDSKGRPEPDSKLRDTENIPLPPGTTLPLPMDFGPNMPNDRLVETFRDEIDSYIAREVLPHVPDAWVDYTKTKVGYEIPINRYFYVYKPPRPLDQIEADIAKLEGDIADLLKGLAT
;
A
#
# COMPACT_ATOMS: atom_id res chain seq x y z
N ASN A 1 36.80 -26.84 -0.82
CA ASN A 1 35.44 -27.22 -1.28
C ASN A 1 35.31 -28.73 -1.29
N MET A 2 34.15 -29.29 -1.67
CA MET A 2 33.95 -30.75 -1.76
C MET A 2 34.95 -31.44 -2.72
N ASP A 3 35.60 -30.67 -3.60
CA ASP A 3 36.59 -31.14 -4.57
C ASP A 3 38.05 -31.05 -4.07
N GLY A 4 38.28 -30.72 -2.79
CA GLY A 4 39.63 -30.58 -2.21
C GLY A 4 40.36 -29.28 -2.57
N GLU A 5 39.77 -28.43 -3.42
CA GLU A 5 40.35 -27.14 -3.78
C GLU A 5 40.31 -26.12 -2.64
N THR A 6 41.40 -25.37 -2.48
CA THR A 6 41.50 -24.26 -1.52
C THR A 6 40.84 -23.01 -2.12
N GLU A 7 39.88 -22.44 -1.41
CA GLU A 7 39.16 -21.23 -1.84
C GLU A 7 39.39 -20.11 -0.83
N THR A 8 39.81 -18.93 -1.31
CA THR A 8 39.91 -17.74 -0.46
C THR A 8 38.51 -17.18 -0.23
N ARG A 9 38.09 -17.09 1.04
CA ARG A 9 36.79 -16.52 1.42
C ARG A 9 36.97 -15.38 2.41
N VAL A 10 36.15 -14.35 2.25
CA VAL A 10 36.01 -13.32 3.29
C VAL A 10 35.16 -13.91 4.41
N ILE A 11 35.78 -14.21 5.55
CA ILE A 11 35.11 -14.84 6.71
C ILE A 11 34.84 -13.85 7.85
N SER A 12 35.40 -12.64 7.79
CA SER A 12 35.23 -11.60 8.80
C SER A 12 35.31 -10.21 8.17
N ARG A 13 34.52 -9.28 8.70
CA ARG A 13 34.49 -7.85 8.36
C ARG A 13 34.14 -7.04 9.61
N ILE A 14 34.75 -5.86 9.74
CA ILE A 14 34.49 -4.91 10.83
C ILE A 14 33.68 -3.76 10.24
N PHE A 15 32.63 -3.34 10.95
CA PHE A 15 31.71 -2.29 10.55
C PHE A 15 31.45 -1.35 11.74
N GLU A 16 31.09 -0.10 11.45
CA GLU A 16 30.54 0.80 12.45
C GLU A 16 29.08 0.44 12.74
N ASN A 17 28.66 0.52 14.01
CA ASN A 17 27.28 0.15 14.41
C ASN A 17 26.19 0.91 13.62
N ARG A 18 26.46 2.15 13.18
CA ARG A 18 25.52 2.95 12.37
C ARG A 18 25.26 2.35 10.99
N GLU A 19 26.17 1.55 10.44
CA GLU A 19 26.04 0.98 9.08
C GLU A 19 24.92 -0.06 8.98
N PHE A 20 24.47 -0.57 10.12
CA PHE A 20 23.34 -1.46 10.21
C PHE A 20 22.02 -0.72 10.43
N GLY A 21 22.07 0.57 10.78
CA GLY A 21 20.89 1.37 11.08
C GLY A 21 20.35 2.09 9.85
N PHE A 22 19.03 2.24 9.80
CA PHE A 22 18.35 3.04 8.78
C PHE A 22 17.09 3.71 9.34
N LEU A 23 16.71 4.82 8.73
CA LEU A 23 15.43 5.49 8.91
C LEU A 23 14.42 4.83 7.98
N LYS A 24 13.41 4.19 8.56
CA LYS A 24 12.25 3.64 7.86
C LYS A 24 11.21 4.76 7.71
N VAL A 25 11.17 5.37 6.53
CA VAL A 25 10.37 6.56 6.22
C VAL A 25 9.13 6.17 5.43
N THR A 26 7.96 6.61 5.90
CA THR A 26 6.70 6.37 5.15
C THR A 26 6.55 7.42 4.07
N VAL A 27 6.43 6.97 2.82
CA VAL A 27 6.16 7.80 1.65
C VAL A 27 4.69 7.62 1.27
N GLU A 28 3.92 8.70 1.38
CA GLU A 28 2.52 8.73 1.00
C GLU A 28 2.39 9.25 -0.45
N ARG A 29 1.36 8.75 -1.14
CA ARG A 29 0.97 9.19 -2.48
C ARG A 29 -0.48 9.64 -2.44
N PRO A 30 -0.89 10.61 -3.28
CA PRO A 30 -2.23 11.14 -3.21
C PRO A 30 -3.24 10.11 -3.70
N LEU A 31 -4.39 10.10 -3.03
CA LEU A 31 -5.57 9.42 -3.50
C LEU A 31 -6.14 10.18 -4.71
N ARG A 32 -6.41 9.45 -5.78
CA ARG A 32 -7.06 9.97 -6.99
C ARG A 32 -8.24 9.06 -7.32
N MET A 33 -9.42 9.66 -7.40
CA MET A 33 -10.67 8.93 -7.55
C MET A 33 -11.54 9.59 -8.61
N ASN A 34 -12.10 8.77 -9.49
CA ASN A 34 -13.19 9.19 -10.37
C ASN A 34 -14.54 8.78 -9.77
N PHE A 35 -15.59 9.52 -10.06
CA PHE A 35 -16.94 9.23 -9.61
C PHE A 35 -17.88 9.09 -10.80
N LYS A 36 -18.79 8.11 -10.73
CA LYS A 36 -19.80 7.89 -11.76
C LYS A 36 -21.05 7.32 -11.13
N ALA A 37 -22.20 7.93 -11.42
CA ALA A 37 -23.51 7.44 -10.99
C ALA A 37 -24.05 6.36 -11.93
N ALA A 38 -23.22 5.36 -12.27
CA ALA A 38 -23.63 4.25 -13.11
C ALA A 38 -24.46 3.23 -12.29
N PRO A 39 -25.41 2.50 -12.91
CA PRO A 39 -26.28 1.55 -12.21
C PRO A 39 -25.50 0.50 -11.41
N ASP A 40 -24.39 0.00 -11.96
CA ASP A 40 -23.53 -0.98 -11.29
C ASP A 40 -22.84 -0.39 -10.05
N ARG A 41 -22.39 0.88 -10.11
CA ARG A 41 -21.77 1.55 -8.97
C ARG A 41 -22.78 1.95 -7.90
N ILE A 42 -23.99 2.38 -8.30
CA ILE A 42 -25.08 2.64 -7.37
C ILE A 42 -25.47 1.34 -6.63
N ALA A 43 -25.47 0.19 -7.31
CA ALA A 43 -25.75 -1.10 -6.67
C ALA A 43 -24.76 -1.45 -5.54
N ARG A 44 -23.49 -1.01 -5.63
CA ARG A 44 -22.47 -1.21 -4.58
C ARG A 44 -22.80 -0.51 -3.25
N LEU A 45 -23.79 0.37 -3.21
CA LEU A 45 -24.29 0.94 -1.95
C LEU A 45 -24.74 -0.13 -0.97
N ASP A 46 -25.22 -1.28 -1.44
CA ASP A 46 -25.65 -2.39 -0.59
C ASP A 46 -24.50 -3.05 0.17
N GLU A 47 -23.28 -2.92 -0.34
CA GLU A 47 -22.05 -3.40 0.31
C GLU A 47 -21.57 -2.43 1.40
N GLN A 48 -22.07 -1.19 1.38
CA GLN A 48 -21.69 -0.16 2.34
C GLN A 48 -22.49 -0.31 3.63
N THR A 49 -21.82 -0.76 4.70
CA THR A 49 -22.46 -1.07 5.99
C THR A 49 -23.37 0.05 6.51
N ASN A 50 -22.95 1.31 6.42
CA ASN A 50 -23.76 2.44 6.89
C ASN A 50 -25.04 2.64 6.05
N PHE A 51 -24.98 2.38 4.75
CA PHE A 51 -26.14 2.46 3.87
C PHE A 51 -27.05 1.25 4.03
N ALA A 52 -26.50 0.03 4.06
CA ALA A 52 -27.25 -1.20 4.30
C ALA A 52 -28.00 -1.17 5.64
N ASN A 53 -27.41 -0.55 6.67
CA ASN A 53 -28.03 -0.45 8.00
C ASN A 53 -29.19 0.56 8.07
N LEU A 54 -29.43 1.38 7.04
CA LEU A 54 -30.63 2.24 6.99
C LEU A 54 -31.91 1.41 7.13
N ALA A 55 -31.94 0.23 6.51
CA ALA A 55 -33.07 -0.70 6.55
C ALA A 55 -32.97 -1.73 7.67
N LYS A 56 -32.10 -1.54 8.68
CA LYS A 56 -32.01 -2.44 9.85
C LYS A 56 -32.53 -1.76 11.10
N SER A 57 -33.49 -2.41 11.76
CA SER A 57 -33.96 -1.97 13.07
C SER A 57 -32.97 -2.37 14.18
N LYS A 58 -32.77 -1.47 15.15
CA LYS A 58 -32.06 -1.79 16.40
C LYS A 58 -32.97 -2.45 17.44
N LYS A 59 -34.29 -2.41 17.24
CA LYS A 59 -35.29 -3.03 18.12
C LYS A 59 -35.26 -4.55 17.92
N ARG A 60 -35.50 -5.31 19.00
CA ARG A 60 -35.42 -6.79 18.98
C ARG A 60 -36.70 -7.51 19.38
N LYS A 61 -37.61 -6.83 20.08
CA LYS A 61 -38.79 -7.46 20.71
C LYS A 61 -40.13 -6.96 20.16
N ASP A 62 -40.12 -5.85 19.42
CA ASP A 62 -41.32 -5.23 18.88
C ASP A 62 -41.37 -5.45 17.36
N ALA A 63 -42.10 -6.47 16.92
CA ALA A 63 -42.19 -6.84 15.52
C ALA A 63 -42.83 -5.73 14.66
N ALA A 64 -43.77 -4.96 15.20
CA ALA A 64 -44.43 -3.87 14.49
C ALA A 64 -43.46 -2.69 14.29
N ALA A 65 -42.72 -2.31 15.33
CA ALA A 65 -41.67 -1.29 15.23
C ALA A 65 -40.54 -1.71 14.29
N ILE A 66 -40.08 -2.98 14.36
CA ILE A 66 -39.05 -3.52 13.47
C ILE A 66 -39.48 -3.40 12.01
N LYS A 67 -40.72 -3.82 11.69
CA LYS A 67 -41.26 -3.73 10.33
C LYS A 67 -41.34 -2.27 9.86
N ARG A 68 -41.86 -1.37 10.70
CA ARG A 68 -42.00 0.05 10.37
C ARG A 68 -40.64 0.73 10.13
N GLU A 69 -39.66 0.50 11.00
CA GLU A 69 -38.30 1.04 10.86
C GLU A 69 -37.61 0.50 9.60
N THR A 70 -37.74 -0.80 9.33
CA THR A 70 -37.17 -1.44 8.14
C THR A 70 -37.78 -0.89 6.85
N GLU A 71 -39.10 -0.75 6.78
CA GLU A 71 -39.80 -0.20 5.62
C GLU A 71 -39.44 1.28 5.39
N ALA A 72 -39.40 2.09 6.44
CA ALA A 72 -38.94 3.48 6.36
C ALA A 72 -37.49 3.57 5.88
N GLY A 73 -36.63 2.68 6.37
CA GLY A 73 -35.24 2.55 5.92
C GLY A 73 -35.10 2.19 4.45
N ARG A 74 -35.88 1.22 3.96
CA ARG A 74 -35.91 0.85 2.53
C ARG A 74 -36.37 2.02 1.66
N LYS A 75 -37.44 2.71 2.04
CA LYS A 75 -37.90 3.93 1.33
C LYS A 75 -36.79 4.98 1.24
N LYS A 76 -36.00 5.15 2.30
CA LYS A 76 -34.86 6.07 2.29
C LYS A 76 -33.72 5.60 1.38
N GLN A 77 -33.41 4.30 1.36
CA GLN A 77 -32.43 3.75 0.43
C GLN A 77 -32.87 3.95 -1.02
N ASP A 78 -34.12 3.63 -1.33
CA ASP A 78 -34.67 3.78 -2.68
C ASP A 78 -34.66 5.24 -3.12
N ALA A 79 -35.09 6.17 -2.25
CA ALA A 79 -35.02 7.60 -2.53
C ALA A 79 -33.58 8.07 -2.82
N ILE A 80 -32.58 7.59 -2.06
CA ILE A 80 -31.18 7.89 -2.32
C ILE A 80 -30.73 7.36 -3.70
N ARG A 81 -31.07 6.11 -4.03
CA ARG A 81 -30.74 5.54 -5.34
C ARG A 81 -31.40 6.31 -6.48
N THR A 82 -32.66 6.71 -6.31
CA THR A 82 -33.39 7.52 -7.30
C THR A 82 -32.71 8.85 -7.54
N VAL A 83 -32.29 9.57 -6.50
CA VAL A 83 -31.54 10.83 -6.66
C VAL A 83 -30.21 10.59 -7.35
N LEU A 84 -29.44 9.58 -6.95
CA LEU A 84 -28.15 9.30 -7.58
C LEU A 84 -28.31 8.94 -9.07
N ALA A 85 -29.36 8.20 -9.43
CA ALA A 85 -29.63 7.84 -10.81
C ALA A 85 -29.90 9.06 -11.71
N THR A 86 -30.35 10.20 -11.19
CA THR A 86 -30.51 11.43 -12.00
C THR A 86 -29.16 12.00 -12.46
N LEU A 87 -28.07 11.65 -11.78
CA LEU A 87 -26.71 12.09 -12.10
C LEU A 87 -26.04 11.23 -13.17
N GLU A 88 -26.66 10.12 -13.61
CA GLU A 88 -26.07 9.20 -14.60
C GLU A 88 -25.73 9.92 -15.91
N GLY A 89 -26.59 10.85 -16.35
CA GLY A 89 -26.42 11.62 -17.58
C GLY A 89 -25.24 12.59 -17.58
N ASN A 90 -24.68 12.92 -16.40
CA ASN A 90 -23.56 13.85 -16.28
C ASN A 90 -22.20 13.18 -16.56
N GLY A 91 -22.18 11.85 -16.76
CA GLY A 91 -20.97 11.12 -17.10
C GLY A 91 -20.04 10.91 -15.90
N ARG A 92 -18.73 10.97 -16.16
CA ARG A 92 -17.67 10.65 -15.19
C ARG A 92 -17.05 11.93 -14.66
N TYR A 93 -17.00 12.05 -13.34
CA TYR A 93 -16.33 13.14 -12.64
C TYR A 93 -14.90 12.73 -12.32
N MET A 94 -13.94 13.56 -12.70
CA MET A 94 -12.51 13.37 -12.39
C MET A 94 -12.07 14.20 -11.17
N ASP A 95 -12.96 15.04 -10.64
CA ASP A 95 -12.72 15.86 -9.44
C ASP A 95 -13.76 15.50 -8.36
N GLN A 96 -13.27 15.18 -7.16
CA GLN A 96 -14.08 14.86 -6.00
C GLN A 96 -14.96 16.05 -5.58
N ALA A 97 -14.45 17.27 -5.61
CA ALA A 97 -15.19 18.45 -5.18
C ALA A 97 -16.35 18.75 -6.15
N ALA A 98 -16.10 18.68 -7.45
CA ALA A 98 -17.14 18.83 -8.47
C ALA A 98 -18.26 17.79 -8.32
N PHE A 99 -17.90 16.52 -8.08
CA PHE A 99 -18.89 15.48 -7.81
C PHE A 99 -19.67 15.74 -6.52
N GLU A 100 -18.98 16.17 -5.46
CA GLU A 100 -19.60 16.50 -4.18
C GLU A 100 -20.67 17.58 -4.33
N ASP A 101 -20.33 18.68 -4.99
CA ASP A 101 -21.22 19.82 -5.17
C ASP A 101 -22.48 19.43 -5.96
N GLU A 102 -22.30 18.67 -7.05
CA GLU A 102 -23.43 18.19 -7.86
C GLU A 102 -24.32 17.22 -7.09
N MET A 103 -23.70 16.26 -6.40
CA MET A 103 -24.41 15.28 -5.60
C MET A 103 -25.21 15.95 -4.48
N MET A 104 -24.59 16.86 -3.72
CA MET A 104 -25.27 17.56 -2.63
C MET A 104 -26.41 18.44 -3.14
N ARG A 105 -26.24 19.13 -4.28
CA ARG A 105 -27.31 19.91 -4.91
C ARG A 105 -28.49 19.03 -5.33
N ALA A 106 -28.24 17.85 -5.89
CA ALA A 106 -29.30 16.92 -6.26
C ALA A 106 -30.08 16.42 -5.03
N PHE A 107 -29.39 16.14 -3.91
CA PHE A 107 -30.05 15.77 -2.66
C PHE A 107 -30.84 16.92 -2.04
N ASP A 108 -30.32 18.15 -2.10
CA ASP A 108 -31.02 19.34 -1.59
C ASP A 108 -32.28 19.63 -2.40
N LEU A 109 -32.22 19.53 -3.74
CA LEU A 109 -33.38 19.69 -4.62
C LEU A 109 -34.46 18.63 -4.38
N ALA A 110 -34.04 17.42 -4.01
CA ALA A 110 -34.95 16.33 -3.64
C ALA A 110 -35.39 16.37 -2.16
N GLU A 111 -34.96 17.37 -1.39
CA GLU A 111 -35.22 17.53 0.05
C GLU A 111 -34.79 16.31 0.91
N ILE A 112 -33.76 15.58 0.47
CA ILE A 112 -33.26 14.37 1.14
C ILE A 112 -31.98 14.70 1.91
N LYS A 113 -32.07 14.64 3.24
CA LYS A 113 -30.90 14.85 4.10
C LYS A 113 -29.91 13.69 4.04
N VAL A 114 -28.70 13.97 3.57
CA VAL A 114 -27.55 13.07 3.59
C VAL A 114 -26.59 13.48 4.71
N TYR A 115 -26.36 12.57 5.66
CA TYR A 115 -25.42 12.77 6.76
C TYR A 115 -24.07 12.10 6.48
N ALA A 116 -23.01 12.52 7.17
CA ALA A 116 -21.63 12.16 6.86
C ALA A 116 -21.37 10.64 6.63
N PRO A 117 -21.87 9.70 7.47
CA PRO A 117 -21.78 8.27 7.20
C PRO A 117 -22.37 7.79 5.85
N ILE A 118 -23.49 8.37 5.42
CA ILE A 118 -24.12 8.02 4.13
C ILE A 118 -23.40 8.69 2.99
N LYS A 119 -22.98 9.96 3.16
CA LYS A 119 -22.08 10.61 2.21
C LYS A 119 -20.85 9.73 1.94
N LYS A 120 -20.13 9.32 2.98
CA LYS A 120 -18.98 8.40 2.85
C LYS A 120 -19.32 7.10 2.13
N ALA A 121 -20.49 6.51 2.39
CA ALA A 121 -20.96 5.31 1.68
C ALA A 121 -21.16 5.58 0.17
N ILE A 122 -21.73 6.73 -0.19
CA ILE A 122 -21.93 7.12 -1.60
C ILE A 122 -20.57 7.30 -2.30
N PHE A 123 -19.63 8.04 -1.71
CA PHE A 123 -18.28 8.19 -2.26
C PHE A 123 -17.56 6.84 -2.43
N ALA A 124 -17.69 5.94 -1.47
CA ALA A 124 -17.08 4.61 -1.54
C ALA A 124 -17.72 3.72 -2.62
N ALA A 125 -19.04 3.82 -2.83
CA ALA A 125 -19.76 3.02 -3.82
C ALA A 125 -19.59 3.55 -5.26
N LEU A 126 -19.68 4.86 -5.44
CA LEU A 126 -19.64 5.52 -6.76
C LEU A 126 -18.22 5.86 -7.22
N GLY A 127 -17.26 5.83 -6.29
CA GLY A 127 -15.85 6.13 -6.54
C GLY A 127 -15.04 4.92 -6.97
N GLU A 128 -14.14 5.13 -7.93
CA GLU A 128 -13.08 4.17 -8.25
C GLU A 128 -11.74 4.91 -8.33
N ARG A 129 -10.65 4.22 -7.97
CA ARG A 129 -9.31 4.78 -8.12
C ARG A 129 -9.01 5.01 -9.59
N ASP A 130 -8.43 6.17 -9.89
CA ASP A 130 -8.05 6.54 -11.25
C ASP A 130 -6.78 7.40 -11.19
N PRO A 131 -5.65 6.95 -11.76
CA PRO A 131 -4.40 7.71 -11.74
C PRO A 131 -4.50 9.04 -12.49
N ASP A 132 -5.45 9.18 -13.42
CA ASP A 132 -5.66 10.38 -14.23
C ASP A 132 -6.68 11.36 -13.59
N ALA A 133 -7.32 10.98 -12.47
CA ALA A 133 -8.21 11.87 -11.74
C ALA A 133 -7.45 12.90 -10.91
N GLU A 134 -8.12 13.99 -10.57
CA GLU A 134 -7.61 15.01 -9.66
C GLU A 134 -7.31 14.44 -8.27
N ILE A 135 -6.39 15.09 -7.57
CA ILE A 135 -6.03 14.72 -6.20
C ILE A 135 -7.22 14.95 -5.27
N CYS A 136 -7.67 13.89 -4.60
CA CYS A 136 -8.60 13.98 -3.49
C CYS A 136 -7.99 14.78 -2.34
N ARG A 137 -8.73 15.77 -1.82
CA ARG A 137 -8.27 16.67 -0.76
C ARG A 137 -9.19 16.62 0.45
N ASP A 138 -8.60 16.72 1.63
CA ASP A 138 -9.32 16.86 2.88
C ASP A 138 -9.97 18.26 3.00
N SER A 139 -10.74 18.48 4.07
CA SER A 139 -11.38 19.78 4.34
C SER A 139 -10.42 20.95 4.57
N LYS A 140 -9.11 20.69 4.69
CA LYS A 140 -8.05 21.70 4.81
C LYS A 140 -7.30 21.90 3.48
N GLY A 141 -7.75 21.26 2.39
CA GLY A 141 -7.12 21.32 1.07
C GLY A 141 -5.86 20.46 0.94
N ARG A 142 -5.54 19.62 1.93
CA ARG A 142 -4.35 18.76 1.90
C ARG A 142 -4.67 17.48 1.13
N PRO A 143 -3.73 16.95 0.31
CA PRO A 143 -3.90 15.66 -0.34
C PRO A 143 -4.24 14.55 0.65
N GLU A 144 -5.24 13.75 0.34
CA GLU A 144 -5.55 12.53 1.10
C GLU A 144 -4.59 11.40 0.68
N PRO A 145 -4.03 10.61 1.62
CA PRO A 145 -3.14 9.51 1.28
C PRO A 145 -3.89 8.30 0.70
N ASP A 146 -3.39 7.73 -0.40
CA ASP A 146 -3.83 6.41 -0.86
C ASP A 146 -3.08 5.30 -0.12
N SER A 147 -3.76 4.65 0.83
CA SER A 147 -3.19 3.52 1.56
C SER A 147 -2.74 2.35 0.68
N LYS A 148 -3.23 2.22 -0.57
CA LYS A 148 -2.81 1.17 -1.51
C LYS A 148 -1.51 1.51 -2.24
N LEU A 149 -1.14 2.78 -2.29
CA LEU A 149 0.07 3.26 -2.95
C LEU A 149 1.13 3.77 -1.96
N ARG A 150 0.84 3.71 -0.65
CA ARG A 150 1.81 4.01 0.39
C ARG A 150 3.02 3.08 0.27
N ASP A 151 4.20 3.69 0.30
CA ASP A 151 5.47 2.98 0.28
C ASP A 151 6.31 3.27 1.52
N THR A 152 7.45 2.60 1.63
CA THR A 152 8.41 2.81 2.69
C THR A 152 9.84 2.77 2.16
N GLU A 153 10.56 3.85 2.41
CA GLU A 153 11.98 3.96 2.11
C GLU A 153 12.82 3.59 3.33
N ASN A 154 13.88 2.83 3.12
CA ASN A 154 14.88 2.53 4.14
C ASN A 154 16.12 3.37 3.86
N ILE A 155 16.22 4.53 4.50
CA ILE A 155 17.30 5.50 4.28
C ILE A 155 18.44 5.20 5.25
N PRO A 156 19.65 4.81 4.79
CA PRO A 156 20.77 4.50 5.66
C PRO A 156 21.16 5.69 6.55
N LEU A 157 21.63 5.43 7.78
CA LEU A 157 22.14 6.50 8.64
C LEU A 157 23.39 7.16 8.01
N PRO A 158 23.46 8.51 7.99
CA PRO A 158 24.55 9.22 7.34
C PRO A 158 25.91 8.93 8.02
N PRO A 159 27.03 9.04 7.27
CA PRO A 159 28.37 8.99 7.85
C PRO A 159 28.55 9.96 9.00
N GLY A 160 29.19 9.51 10.09
CA GLY A 160 29.41 10.34 11.28
C GLY A 160 28.22 10.43 12.25
N THR A 161 27.11 9.72 11.99
CA THR A 161 25.99 9.62 12.94
C THR A 161 26.48 9.14 14.30
N THR A 162 26.25 9.95 15.34
CA THR A 162 26.57 9.58 16.72
C THR A 162 25.46 8.73 17.32
N LEU A 163 25.83 7.65 18.01
CA LEU A 163 24.90 6.78 18.74
C LEU A 163 25.03 7.03 20.26
N PRO A 164 23.94 6.89 21.06
CA PRO A 164 22.60 6.49 20.65
C PRO A 164 21.86 7.58 19.87
N LEU A 165 20.92 7.17 19.02
CA LEU A 165 20.09 8.12 18.26
C LEU A 165 19.21 8.94 19.21
N PRO A 166 18.83 10.18 18.84
CA PRO A 166 18.00 11.06 19.66
C PRO A 166 16.52 10.64 19.59
N MET A 167 16.21 9.48 20.15
CA MET A 167 14.88 8.89 20.20
C MET A 167 14.58 8.32 21.58
N ASP A 168 13.30 8.34 21.95
CA ASP A 168 12.83 7.74 23.20
C ASP A 168 12.40 6.28 22.97
N PHE A 169 12.69 5.42 23.95
CA PHE A 169 12.35 4.00 23.89
C PHE A 169 11.00 3.73 24.55
N GLY A 170 10.10 3.04 23.84
CA GLY A 170 8.83 2.59 24.41
C GLY A 170 7.68 2.60 23.40
N PRO A 171 6.51 2.01 23.75
CA PRO A 171 5.32 2.11 22.93
C PRO A 171 4.85 3.58 22.88
N ASN A 172 4.52 4.07 21.68
CA ASN A 172 3.97 5.40 21.44
C ASN A 172 4.86 6.59 21.83
N MET A 173 6.18 6.40 21.89
CA MET A 173 7.11 7.52 22.05
C MET A 173 7.21 8.34 20.75
N PRO A 174 7.11 9.68 20.81
CA PRO A 174 7.23 10.52 19.63
C PRO A 174 8.66 10.51 19.11
N ASN A 175 8.80 10.48 17.78
CA ASN A 175 10.09 10.53 17.10
C ASN A 175 10.48 11.95 16.68
N ASP A 176 9.94 12.99 17.33
CA ASP A 176 10.11 14.39 16.89
C ASP A 176 11.59 14.80 16.85
N ARG A 177 12.37 14.48 17.89
CA ARG A 177 13.82 14.79 17.94
C ARG A 177 14.61 14.02 16.89
N LEU A 178 14.24 12.77 16.63
CA LEU A 178 14.83 11.95 15.58
C LEU A 178 14.56 12.57 14.21
N VAL A 179 13.29 12.92 13.95
CA VAL A 179 12.87 13.56 12.70
C VAL A 179 13.55 14.91 12.52
N GLU A 180 13.62 15.74 13.56
CA GLU A 180 14.31 17.02 13.52
C GLU A 180 15.79 16.85 13.16
N THR A 181 16.44 15.83 13.72
CA THR A 181 17.87 15.56 13.49
C THR A 181 18.16 15.11 12.05
N PHE A 182 17.26 14.35 11.42
CA PHE A 182 17.51 13.71 10.12
C PHE A 182 16.61 14.25 8.99
N ARG A 183 15.88 15.35 9.21
CA ARG A 183 14.93 15.87 8.24
C ARG A 183 15.62 16.19 6.91
N ASP A 184 16.76 16.87 6.95
CA ASP A 184 17.47 17.29 5.75
C ASP A 184 17.98 16.10 4.94
N GLU A 185 18.45 15.04 5.61
CA GLU A 185 18.87 13.79 4.96
C GLU A 185 17.67 13.06 4.33
N ILE A 186 16.55 12.98 5.05
CA ILE A 186 15.32 12.38 4.53
C ILE A 186 14.87 13.16 3.28
N ASP A 187 14.78 14.48 3.37
CA ASP A 187 14.27 15.33 2.30
C ASP A 187 15.20 15.29 1.07
N SER A 188 16.51 15.28 1.29
CA SER A 188 17.52 15.14 0.23
C SER A 188 17.44 13.79 -0.46
N TYR A 189 17.22 12.70 0.28
CA TYR A 189 17.01 11.37 -0.30
C TYR A 189 15.72 11.33 -1.10
N ILE A 190 14.61 11.81 -0.54
CA ILE A 190 13.30 11.83 -1.22
C ILE A 190 13.37 12.65 -2.51
N ALA A 191 14.02 13.80 -2.50
CA ALA A 191 14.20 14.62 -3.69
C ALA A 191 15.02 13.95 -4.79
N ARG A 192 16.00 13.10 -4.42
CA ARG A 192 16.88 12.41 -5.37
C ARG A 192 16.31 11.09 -5.89
N GLU A 193 15.70 10.29 -5.01
CA GLU A 193 15.35 8.90 -5.30
C GLU A 193 13.84 8.71 -5.51
N VAL A 194 12.97 9.56 -4.93
CA VAL A 194 11.51 9.35 -4.95
C VAL A 194 10.81 10.33 -5.88
N LEU A 195 10.99 11.63 -5.69
CA LEU A 195 10.27 12.66 -6.44
C LEU A 195 10.49 12.63 -7.97
N PRO A 196 11.65 12.19 -8.51
CA PRO A 196 11.79 12.00 -9.96
C PRO A 196 10.88 10.92 -10.56
N HIS A 197 10.45 9.96 -9.74
CA HIS A 197 9.58 8.86 -10.16
C HIS A 197 8.12 9.08 -9.73
N VAL A 198 7.90 9.74 -8.59
CA VAL A 198 6.58 10.03 -8.03
C VAL A 198 6.52 11.49 -7.56
N PRO A 199 6.26 12.44 -8.46
CA PRO A 199 6.38 13.87 -8.17
C PRO A 199 5.37 14.40 -7.13
N ASP A 200 4.27 13.69 -6.92
CA ASP A 200 3.20 14.06 -5.98
C ASP A 200 3.30 13.35 -4.62
N ALA A 201 4.38 12.60 -4.39
CA ALA A 201 4.62 11.94 -3.10
C ALA A 201 5.03 12.94 -2.00
N TRP A 202 4.75 12.57 -0.75
CA TRP A 202 5.24 13.31 0.42
C TRP A 202 5.58 12.36 1.57
N VAL A 203 6.41 12.83 2.49
CA VAL A 203 6.79 12.06 3.68
C VAL A 203 5.76 12.27 4.80
N ASP A 204 5.30 11.16 5.40
CA ASP A 204 4.62 11.20 6.70
C ASP A 204 5.64 10.98 7.82
N TYR A 205 6.22 12.08 8.31
CA TYR A 205 7.26 12.02 9.34
C TYR A 205 6.76 11.41 10.64
N THR A 206 5.46 11.49 10.94
CA THR A 206 4.88 10.94 12.18
C THR A 206 4.99 9.42 12.25
N LYS A 207 5.19 8.77 11.10
CA LYS A 207 5.37 7.32 10.97
C LYS A 207 6.83 6.89 10.79
N THR A 208 7.78 7.83 10.84
CA THR A 208 9.22 7.50 10.74
C THR A 208 9.63 6.61 11.88
N LYS A 209 10.41 5.56 11.59
CA LYS A 209 10.96 4.62 12.58
C LYS A 209 12.44 4.40 12.32
N VAL A 210 13.15 3.90 13.33
CA VAL A 210 14.52 3.38 13.14
C VAL A 210 14.44 1.87 12.99
N GLY A 211 15.11 1.34 11.97
CA GLY A 211 15.35 -0.08 11.79
C GLY A 211 16.84 -0.40 11.88
N TYR A 212 17.15 -1.65 12.22
CA TYR A 212 18.50 -2.19 12.09
C TYR A 212 18.44 -3.51 11.33
N GLU A 213 19.35 -3.68 10.37
CA GLU A 213 19.48 -4.91 9.59
C GLU A 213 20.95 -5.23 9.37
N ILE A 214 21.31 -6.50 9.57
CA ILE A 214 22.64 -7.02 9.24
C ILE A 214 22.49 -7.93 8.02
N PRO A 215 22.66 -7.41 6.78
CA PRO A 215 22.49 -8.20 5.58
C PRO A 215 23.72 -9.08 5.34
N ILE A 216 23.78 -10.24 6.01
CA ILE A 216 24.90 -11.21 5.89
C ILE A 216 25.18 -11.55 4.43
N ASN A 217 24.14 -11.78 3.63
CA ASN A 217 24.30 -12.08 2.20
C ASN A 217 24.96 -10.93 1.42
N ARG A 218 24.62 -9.66 1.72
CA ARG A 218 25.24 -8.51 1.03
C ARG A 218 26.76 -8.47 1.25
N TYR A 219 27.24 -8.91 2.42
CA TYR A 219 28.65 -8.79 2.79
C TYR A 219 29.47 -10.07 2.56
N PHE A 220 28.87 -11.24 2.70
CA PHE A 220 29.57 -12.52 2.72
C PHE A 220 29.17 -13.46 1.57
N TYR A 221 28.12 -13.14 0.80
CA TYR A 221 27.79 -13.93 -0.37
C TYR A 221 28.82 -13.70 -1.48
N VAL A 222 29.46 -14.79 -1.90
CA VAL A 222 30.32 -14.83 -3.07
C VAL A 222 29.54 -15.57 -4.15
N TYR A 223 29.19 -14.88 -5.22
CA TYR A 223 28.52 -15.50 -6.36
C TYR A 223 29.41 -16.59 -6.95
N LYS A 224 28.89 -17.80 -7.03
CA LYS A 224 29.53 -18.92 -7.71
C LYS A 224 28.79 -19.14 -9.03
N PRO A 225 29.40 -18.85 -10.19
CA PRO A 225 28.77 -19.16 -11.45
C PRO A 225 28.52 -20.67 -11.55
N PRO A 226 27.45 -21.10 -12.23
CA PRO A 226 27.25 -22.50 -12.53
C PRO A 226 28.42 -23.03 -13.37
N ARG A 227 28.71 -24.33 -13.26
CA ARG A 227 29.75 -24.96 -14.06
C ARG A 227 29.42 -24.85 -15.57
N PRO A 228 30.42 -24.64 -16.44
CA PRO A 228 30.23 -24.54 -17.88
C PRO A 228 29.49 -25.74 -18.50
N LEU A 229 28.73 -25.51 -19.57
CA LEU A 229 27.91 -26.54 -20.21
C LEU A 229 28.73 -27.67 -20.84
N ASP A 230 29.87 -27.34 -21.44
CA ASP A 230 30.81 -28.31 -22.03
C ASP A 230 31.37 -29.29 -20.99
N GLN A 231 31.63 -28.83 -19.76
CA GLN A 231 32.01 -29.71 -18.65
C GLN A 231 30.85 -30.60 -18.21
N ILE A 232 29.61 -30.09 -18.27
CA ILE A 232 28.41 -30.90 -18.01
C ILE A 232 28.28 -32.02 -19.04
N GLU A 233 28.41 -31.67 -20.32
CA GLU A 233 28.32 -32.63 -21.43
C GLU A 233 29.42 -33.69 -21.35
N ALA A 234 30.66 -33.29 -21.05
CA ALA A 234 31.78 -34.21 -20.90
C ALA A 234 31.57 -35.22 -19.76
N ASP A 235 31.07 -34.75 -18.60
CA ASP A 235 30.76 -35.64 -17.47
C ASP A 235 29.60 -36.58 -17.77
N ILE A 236 28.56 -36.11 -18.48
CA ILE A 236 27.43 -36.96 -18.90
C ILE A 236 27.94 -38.06 -19.82
N ALA A 237 28.70 -37.72 -20.87
CA ALA A 237 29.25 -38.69 -21.81
C ALA A 237 30.16 -39.72 -21.13
N LYS A 238 30.95 -39.28 -20.15
CA LYS A 238 31.78 -40.17 -19.33
C LYS A 238 30.93 -41.15 -18.51
N LEU A 239 29.90 -40.65 -17.81
CA LEU A 239 28.99 -41.48 -17.03
C LEU A 239 28.22 -42.48 -17.92
N GLU A 240 27.80 -42.07 -19.11
CA GLU A 240 27.18 -42.97 -20.09
C GLU A 240 28.11 -44.10 -20.50
N GLY A 241 29.39 -43.80 -20.73
CA GLY A 241 30.43 -44.80 -20.98
C GLY A 241 30.63 -45.76 -19.81
N ASP A 242 30.78 -45.24 -18.60
CA ASP A 242 30.97 -46.03 -17.37
C ASP A 242 29.77 -46.99 -17.13
N ILE A 243 28.54 -46.51 -17.37
CA ILE A 243 27.31 -47.32 -17.27
C ILE A 243 27.30 -48.42 -18.34
N ALA A 244 27.65 -48.09 -19.59
CA ALA A 244 27.69 -49.06 -20.67
C ALA A 244 28.68 -50.21 -20.40
N ASP A 245 29.82 -49.91 -19.79
CA ASP A 245 30.82 -50.91 -19.45
C ASP A 245 30.43 -51.74 -18.22
N LEU A 246 29.79 -51.15 -17.20
CA LEU A 246 29.19 -51.88 -16.08
C LEU A 246 28.11 -52.86 -16.54
N LEU A 247 27.25 -52.46 -17.48
CA LEU A 247 26.19 -53.31 -18.03
C LEU A 247 26.75 -54.50 -18.83
N LYS A 248 27.86 -54.32 -19.56
CA LYS A 248 28.55 -55.43 -20.24
C LYS A 248 29.10 -56.45 -19.24
N GLY A 249 29.62 -56.00 -18.10
CA GLY A 249 30.15 -56.88 -17.05
C GLY A 249 29.09 -57.71 -16.30
N LEU A 250 27.81 -57.34 -16.40
CA LEU A 250 26.68 -58.10 -15.84
C LEU A 250 26.04 -59.07 -16.84
N ALA A 251 26.37 -58.96 -18.12
CA ALA A 251 25.82 -59.78 -19.21
C ALA A 251 26.66 -61.04 -19.52
N THR A 252 27.60 -61.40 -18.63
CA THR A 252 28.33 -62.68 -18.61
C THR A 252 27.88 -63.52 -17.43
#